data_AF-A0A9D8F4Q5-F1
#
_entry.id   AF-A0A9D8F4Q5-F1
#
_cell.length_a   1.000
_cell.length_b   1.000
_cell.length_c   1.000
_cell.angle_alpha   90.00
_cell.angle_beta   90.00
_cell.angle_gamma   90.00
#
_symmetry.space_group_name_H-M   'P 1'
#
loop_
_entity.id
_entity.type
_entity.pdbx_description
1 polymer ?
#
loop_
_entity_poly.entity_id
_entity_poly.type
_entity_poly.pdbx_seq_one_letter_code
_entity_poly.pdbx_strand_id
1 'polypeptide(L)'
;MNPETPQSQETGCCSCGPAAARIFGGLAAFLVLAAMVGVVRHYSTPAPVGVEKTALREKNLKEIQAAGVEALGHYAVLDPAKGLVRIPVTDAMKAVEAGYKNPTAFRSDMMARLVKAYPPPPPKEPEKPSQFE
;
A
#
# COMPACT_ATOMS: atom_id res chain seq x y z
N MET A 1 84.26 -16.95 -8.95
CA MET A 1 82.93 -17.56 -8.67
C MET A 1 82.09 -16.55 -7.91
N ASN A 2 81.30 -15.76 -8.63
CA ASN A 2 80.23 -14.92 -8.09
C ASN A 2 79.02 -15.20 -8.98
N PRO A 3 77.85 -15.60 -8.45
CA PRO A 3 76.66 -15.70 -9.26
C PRO A 3 76.08 -14.31 -9.51
N GLU A 4 75.97 -13.98 -10.79
CA GLU A 4 75.20 -12.85 -11.32
C GLU A 4 73.70 -13.05 -11.06
N THR A 5 72.99 -11.92 -11.01
CA THR A 5 71.59 -11.68 -10.64
C THR A 5 70.59 -12.25 -11.66
N PRO A 6 69.25 -12.11 -11.46
CA PRO A 6 68.61 -10.85 -11.85
C PRO A 6 67.49 -10.37 -10.91
N GLN A 7 67.34 -9.05 -10.90
CA GLN A 7 66.11 -8.38 -10.55
C GLN A 7 64.97 -8.91 -11.43
N SER A 8 63.84 -9.25 -10.82
CA SER A 8 62.56 -9.22 -11.51
C SER A 8 61.73 -8.11 -10.89
N GLN A 9 61.90 -6.93 -11.46
CA GLN A 9 60.88 -5.90 -11.48
C GLN A 9 59.88 -6.29 -12.56
N GLU A 10 58.74 -6.87 -12.18
CA GLU A 10 57.56 -6.93 -13.07
C GLU A 10 56.60 -5.78 -12.73
N THR A 11 56.86 -4.67 -13.43
CA THR A 11 55.90 -3.95 -14.27
C THR A 11 54.51 -3.61 -13.70
N GLY A 12 54.42 -2.37 -13.22
CA GLY A 12 53.38 -1.36 -13.43
C GLY A 12 51.97 -1.71 -13.93
N CYS A 13 50.97 -1.17 -13.23
CA CYS A 13 49.88 -0.42 -13.86
C CYS A 13 49.25 0.58 -12.86
N CYS A 14 49.28 1.88 -13.22
CA CYS A 14 48.46 3.04 -12.82
C CYS A 14 48.08 3.28 -11.33
N SER A 15 48.13 4.56 -10.92
CA SER A 15 47.76 5.11 -9.61
C SER A 15 46.26 4.99 -9.23
N CYS A 16 45.51 4.04 -9.79
CA CYS A 16 44.13 3.69 -9.43
C CYS A 16 44.03 2.53 -8.41
N GLY A 17 45.15 1.94 -8.02
CA GLY A 17 45.24 0.72 -7.19
C GLY A 17 44.62 0.79 -5.78
N PRO A 18 44.82 1.84 -4.96
CA PRO A 18 44.40 1.77 -3.56
C PRO A 18 42.91 2.09 -3.38
N ALA A 19 42.27 2.80 -4.32
CA ALA A 19 40.84 3.05 -4.29
C ALA A 19 40.05 1.82 -4.76
N ALA A 20 40.47 1.20 -5.85
CA ALA A 20 39.87 -0.04 -6.35
C ALA A 20 40.00 -1.18 -5.32
N ALA A 21 41.19 -1.36 -4.73
CA ALA A 21 41.41 -2.39 -3.71
C ALA A 21 40.52 -2.21 -2.47
N ARG A 22 40.24 -0.96 -2.05
CA ARG A 22 39.32 -0.69 -0.94
C ARG A 22 37.86 -0.97 -1.29
N ILE A 23 37.44 -0.67 -2.51
CA ILE A 23 36.09 -0.97 -2.99
C ILE A 23 35.89 -2.48 -3.09
N PHE A 24 36.84 -3.21 -3.69
CA PHE A 24 36.76 -4.67 -3.78
C PHE A 24 36.87 -5.34 -2.41
N GLY A 25 37.75 -4.86 -1.53
CA GLY A 25 37.85 -5.36 -0.15
C GLY A 25 36.58 -5.11 0.66
N GLY A 26 35.99 -3.92 0.55
CA GLY A 26 34.71 -3.59 1.16
C GLY A 26 33.58 -4.47 0.64
N LEU A 27 33.45 -4.62 -0.69
CA LEU A 27 32.46 -5.49 -1.32
C LEU A 27 32.62 -6.95 -0.89
N ALA A 28 33.85 -7.46 -0.84
CA ALA A 28 34.13 -8.82 -0.39
C ALA A 28 33.72 -9.02 1.08
N ALA A 29 34.07 -8.10 1.97
CA ALA A 29 33.68 -8.17 3.38
C ALA A 29 32.15 -8.11 3.56
N PHE A 30 31.47 -7.22 2.82
CA PHE A 30 30.01 -7.14 2.83
C PHE A 30 29.36 -8.41 2.28
N LEU A 31 29.90 -9.00 1.22
CA LEU A 31 29.39 -10.26 0.66
C LEU A 31 29.52 -11.42 1.63
N VAL A 32 30.65 -11.54 2.34
CA VAL A 32 30.86 -12.58 3.35
C VAL A 32 29.86 -12.43 4.50
N LEU A 33 29.66 -11.21 5.01
CA LEU A 33 28.68 -10.94 6.05
C LEU A 33 27.24 -11.22 5.56
N ALA A 34 26.90 -10.80 4.35
CA ALA A 34 25.58 -11.05 3.76
C ALA A 34 25.32 -12.56 3.59
N ALA A 35 26.32 -13.32 3.13
CA ALA A 35 26.23 -14.77 2.99
C ALA A 35 26.02 -15.45 4.34
N MET A 36 26.80 -15.07 5.37
CA MET A 36 26.67 -15.65 6.71
C MET A 36 25.31 -15.34 7.34
N VAL A 37 24.83 -14.10 7.23
CA VAL A 37 23.48 -13.73 7.70
C VAL A 37 22.40 -14.47 6.91
N GLY A 38 22.58 -14.66 5.61
CA GLY A 38 21.67 -15.44 4.77
C GLY A 38 21.53 -16.88 5.23
N VAL A 39 22.67 -17.54 5.53
CA VAL A 39 22.70 -18.90 6.08
C VAL A 39 21.99 -18.95 7.44
N VAL A 40 22.35 -18.06 8.37
CA VAL A 40 21.72 -18.02 9.70
C VAL A 40 20.21 -17.80 9.58
N ARG A 41 19.76 -16.89 8.70
CA ARG A 41 18.33 -16.66 8.45
C ARG A 41 17.67 -17.92 7.91
N HIS A 42 18.24 -18.58 6.92
CA HIS A 42 17.66 -19.79 6.34
C HIS A 42 17.42 -20.90 7.38
N TYR A 43 18.35 -21.10 8.30
CA TYR A 43 18.24 -22.12 9.35
C TYR A 43 17.46 -21.67 10.59
N SER A 44 17.37 -20.36 10.86
CA SER A 44 16.75 -19.82 12.08
C SER A 44 15.35 -19.23 11.87
N THR A 45 14.89 -19.04 10.64
CA THR A 45 13.52 -18.61 10.39
C THR A 45 12.55 -19.78 10.56
N PRO A 46 11.59 -19.71 11.51
CA PRO A 46 10.57 -20.73 11.62
C PRO A 46 9.74 -20.81 10.34
N ALA A 47 9.18 -21.98 10.04
CA ALA A 47 8.32 -22.17 8.88
C ALA A 47 7.24 -21.06 8.87
N PRO A 48 7.07 -20.34 7.74
CA PRO A 48 6.19 -19.19 7.69
C PRO A 48 4.76 -19.62 7.98
N VAL A 49 4.30 -19.31 9.19
CA VAL A 49 2.93 -19.58 9.62
C VAL A 49 1.98 -18.69 8.83
N GLY A 50 1.22 -19.28 7.91
CA GLY A 50 0.17 -18.58 7.18
C GLY A 50 0.51 -18.08 5.78
N VAL A 51 1.47 -18.69 5.06
CA VAL A 51 1.69 -18.41 3.61
C VAL A 51 0.40 -18.54 2.81
N GLU A 52 -0.43 -19.53 3.15
CA GLU A 52 -1.75 -19.69 2.52
C GLU A 52 -2.70 -18.56 2.87
N LYS A 53 -2.63 -18.03 4.10
CA LYS A 53 -3.46 -16.89 4.54
C LYS A 53 -2.99 -15.58 3.89
N THR A 54 -1.70 -15.38 3.69
CA THR A 54 -1.18 -14.22 2.97
C THR A 54 -1.55 -14.28 1.50
N ALA A 55 -1.39 -15.44 0.86
CA ALA A 55 -1.83 -15.65 -0.52
C ALA A 55 -3.35 -15.45 -0.68
N LEU A 56 -4.16 -15.91 0.27
CA LEU A 56 -5.61 -15.69 0.27
C LEU A 56 -5.95 -14.21 0.44
N ARG A 57 -5.31 -13.50 1.37
CA ARG A 57 -5.52 -12.06 1.56
C ARG A 57 -5.15 -11.26 0.31
N GLU A 58 -4.04 -11.59 -0.35
CA GLU A 58 -3.62 -10.94 -1.58
C GLU A 58 -4.63 -11.15 -2.72
N LYS A 59 -5.18 -12.36 -2.85
CA LYS A 59 -6.25 -12.63 -3.82
C LYS A 59 -7.51 -11.84 -3.51
N ASN A 60 -7.97 -11.88 -2.26
CA ASN A 60 -9.16 -11.14 -1.83
C ASN A 60 -8.99 -9.63 -2.01
N LEU A 61 -7.79 -9.08 -1.76
CA LEU A 61 -7.51 -7.66 -1.99
C LEU A 61 -7.60 -7.31 -3.47
N LYS A 62 -7.06 -8.15 -4.37
CA LYS A 62 -7.17 -7.94 -5.82
C LYS A 62 -8.61 -8.01 -6.30
N GLU A 63 -9.39 -8.96 -5.79
CA GLU A 63 -10.82 -9.10 -6.13
C GLU A 63 -11.62 -7.88 -5.66
N ILE A 64 -11.42 -7.43 -4.42
CA ILE A 64 -12.06 -6.22 -3.88
C ILE A 64 -11.63 -4.99 -4.67
N GLN A 65 -10.35 -4.88 -5.03
CA GLN A 65 -9.84 -3.76 -5.80
C GLN A 65 -10.41 -3.74 -7.22
N ALA A 66 -10.50 -4.90 -7.88
CA ALA A 66 -11.10 -5.02 -9.21
C ALA A 66 -12.59 -4.67 -9.20
N ALA A 67 -13.35 -5.26 -8.26
CA ALA A 67 -14.75 -4.94 -8.05
C ALA A 67 -14.96 -3.46 -7.68
N GLY A 68 -14.03 -2.88 -6.91
CA GLY A 68 -14.00 -1.47 -6.58
C GLY A 68 -13.82 -0.61 -7.83
N VAL A 69 -12.80 -0.87 -8.65
CA VAL A 69 -12.53 -0.09 -9.87
C VAL A 69 -13.71 -0.12 -10.83
N GLU A 70 -14.29 -1.29 -11.07
CA GLU A 70 -15.50 -1.42 -11.90
C GLU A 70 -16.67 -0.62 -11.30
N ALA A 71 -16.92 -0.79 -10.01
CA ALA A 71 -18.07 -0.18 -9.37
C ALA A 71 -17.89 1.33 -9.09
N LEU A 72 -16.67 1.88 -9.12
CA LEU A 72 -16.36 3.31 -8.93
C LEU A 72 -16.16 4.06 -10.27
N GLY A 73 -15.95 3.34 -11.38
CA GLY A 73 -15.78 3.89 -12.71
C GLY A 73 -17.08 4.09 -13.50
N HIS A 74 -18.18 3.48 -13.05
CA HIS A 74 -19.44 3.44 -13.79
C HIS A 74 -20.61 4.02 -13.00
N TYR A 75 -21.60 4.51 -13.74
CA TYR A 75 -22.89 4.89 -13.18
C TYR A 75 -23.68 3.64 -12.80
N ALA A 76 -24.23 3.62 -11.60
CA ALA A 76 -25.09 2.54 -11.14
C ALA A 76 -26.23 3.07 -10.28
N VAL A 77 -27.45 2.60 -10.50
CA VAL A 77 -28.59 2.93 -9.64
C VAL A 77 -28.54 2.04 -8.40
N LEU A 78 -28.45 2.64 -7.21
CA LEU A 78 -28.38 1.93 -5.93
C LEU A 78 -29.78 1.66 -5.38
N ASP A 79 -30.60 2.71 -5.30
CA ASP A 79 -31.97 2.64 -4.77
C ASP A 79 -32.84 3.63 -5.57
N PRO A 80 -33.64 3.14 -6.53
CA PRO A 80 -34.48 4.01 -7.36
C PRO A 80 -35.62 4.65 -6.55
N ALA A 81 -36.09 4.02 -5.48
CA ALA A 81 -37.17 4.57 -4.65
C ALA A 81 -36.70 5.80 -3.88
N LYS A 82 -35.41 5.85 -3.51
CA LYS A 82 -34.78 6.99 -2.84
C LYS A 82 -34.07 7.94 -3.81
N GLY A 83 -34.02 7.62 -5.10
CA GLY A 83 -33.26 8.36 -6.11
C GLY A 83 -31.74 8.32 -5.86
N LEU A 84 -31.24 7.26 -5.22
CA LEU A 84 -29.80 7.10 -4.94
C LEU A 84 -29.12 6.49 -6.15
N VAL A 85 -28.19 7.26 -6.73
CA VAL A 85 -27.38 6.86 -7.87
C VAL A 85 -25.91 7.01 -7.52
N ARG A 86 -25.12 6.01 -7.89
CA ARG A 86 -23.68 6.06 -7.85
C ARG A 86 -23.19 6.77 -9.10
N ILE A 87 -22.34 7.77 -8.89
CA ILE A 87 -21.66 8.51 -9.95
C ILE A 87 -20.18 8.13 -9.97
N PRO A 88 -19.50 8.16 -11.13
CA PRO A 88 -18.07 7.94 -11.21
C PRO A 88 -17.30 8.94 -10.36
N VAL A 89 -16.19 8.48 -9.75
CA VAL A 89 -15.39 9.31 -8.85
C VAL A 89 -14.91 10.60 -9.52
N THR A 90 -14.53 10.53 -10.79
CA THR A 90 -14.07 11.70 -11.56
C THR A 90 -15.13 12.79 -11.64
N ASP A 91 -16.40 12.41 -11.78
CA ASP A 91 -17.49 13.36 -11.91
C ASP A 91 -17.97 13.82 -10.52
N ALA A 92 -17.91 12.96 -9.51
CA ALA A 92 -18.10 13.36 -8.12
C ALA A 92 -17.11 14.46 -7.70
N MET A 93 -15.82 14.31 -8.05
CA MET A 93 -14.80 15.30 -7.74
C MET A 93 -15.10 16.65 -8.39
N LYS A 94 -15.42 16.66 -9.70
CA LYS A 94 -15.83 17.88 -10.41
C LYS A 94 -17.07 18.53 -9.80
N ALA A 95 -18.05 17.73 -9.38
CA ALA A 95 -19.27 18.23 -8.74
C ALA A 95 -18.96 18.90 -7.39
N VAL A 96 -18.05 18.32 -6.60
CA VAL A 96 -17.59 18.92 -5.35
C VAL A 96 -16.83 20.21 -5.61
N GLU A 97 -15.89 20.24 -6.57
CA GLU A 97 -15.16 21.46 -6.95
C GLU A 97 -16.11 22.58 -7.40
N ALA A 98 -17.11 22.26 -8.21
CA ALA A 98 -18.12 23.21 -8.67
C ALA A 98 -18.98 23.72 -7.51
N GLY A 99 -19.41 22.83 -6.61
CA GLY A 99 -20.23 23.16 -5.45
C GLY A 99 -19.49 24.01 -4.41
N TYR A 100 -18.19 23.76 -4.23
CA TYR A 100 -17.39 24.46 -3.21
C TYR A 100 -17.13 25.94 -3.54
N LYS A 101 -17.45 26.39 -4.76
CA LYS A 101 -17.51 27.82 -5.08
C LYS A 101 -18.44 28.59 -4.13
N ASN A 102 -19.50 27.93 -3.64
CA ASN A 102 -20.43 28.46 -2.64
C ASN A 102 -20.63 27.44 -1.50
N PRO A 103 -19.71 27.39 -0.51
CA PRO A 103 -19.63 26.27 0.43
C PRO A 103 -20.85 26.16 1.37
N THR A 104 -21.47 27.29 1.73
CA THR A 104 -22.65 27.29 2.61
C THR A 104 -23.86 26.69 1.91
N ALA A 105 -24.12 27.08 0.66
CA ALA A 105 -25.24 26.57 -0.14
C ALA A 105 -25.05 25.10 -0.52
N PHE A 106 -23.81 24.70 -0.83
CA PHE A 106 -23.50 23.31 -1.15
C PHE A 106 -23.74 22.38 0.03
N ARG A 107 -23.31 22.77 1.24
CA ARG A 107 -23.55 21.96 2.46
C ARG A 107 -25.03 21.86 2.79
N SER A 108 -25.80 22.93 2.70
CA SER A 108 -27.23 22.89 3.01
C SER A 108 -28.01 22.02 2.01
N ASP A 109 -27.71 22.12 0.71
CA ASP A 109 -28.29 21.25 -0.32
C ASP A 109 -27.91 19.78 -0.09
N MET A 110 -26.64 19.49 0.21
CA MET A 110 -26.18 18.14 0.53
C MET A 110 -26.92 17.56 1.74
N MET A 111 -27.08 18.34 2.82
CA MET A 111 -27.80 17.89 4.02
C MET A 111 -29.29 17.68 3.74
N ALA A 112 -29.93 18.56 2.95
CA ALA A 112 -31.33 18.39 2.57
C ALA A 112 -31.55 17.09 1.78
N ARG A 113 -30.64 16.78 0.84
CA ARG A 113 -30.66 15.53 0.07
C ARG A 113 -30.42 14.30 0.96
N LEU A 114 -29.50 14.41 1.92
CA LEU A 114 -29.22 13.33 2.86
C LEU A 114 -30.43 13.00 3.74
N VAL A 115 -31.09 14.01 4.31
CA VAL A 115 -32.30 13.83 5.13
C VAL A 115 -33.44 13.21 4.31
N LYS A 116 -33.57 13.59 3.04
CA LYS A 116 -34.56 12.99 2.14
C LYS A 116 -34.27 11.51 1.84
N ALA A 117 -33.01 11.16 1.63
CA ALA A 117 -32.61 9.78 1.34
C ALA A 117 -32.60 8.89 2.59
N TYR A 118 -32.25 9.44 3.74
CA TYR A 118 -32.15 8.76 5.03
C TYR A 118 -32.92 9.57 6.07
N PRO A 119 -34.26 9.43 6.10
CA PRO A 119 -35.06 10.06 7.15
C PRO A 119 -34.58 9.53 8.51
N PRO A 120 -34.53 10.38 9.55
CA PRO A 120 -34.14 9.94 10.88
C PRO A 120 -35.05 8.78 11.30
N PRO A 121 -34.49 7.73 11.96
CA PRO A 121 -35.32 6.64 12.45
C PRO A 121 -36.41 7.23 13.37
N PRO A 122 -37.64 6.68 13.32
CA PRO A 122 -38.69 7.13 14.21
C PRO A 122 -38.19 7.06 15.65
N PRO A 123 -38.55 8.04 16.51
CA PRO A 123 -38.23 7.98 17.93
C PRO A 123 -38.65 6.61 18.45
N LYS A 124 -37.72 5.88 19.09
CA LYS A 124 -38.06 4.62 19.75
C LYS A 124 -39.26 4.91 20.64
N GLU A 125 -40.39 4.26 20.39
CA GLU A 125 -41.53 4.31 21.30
C GLU A 125 -40.98 4.00 22.70
N PRO A 126 -41.35 4.77 23.74
CA PRO A 126 -40.86 4.53 25.09
C PRO A 126 -41.09 3.06 25.40
N GLU A 127 -40.00 2.33 25.66
CA GLU A 127 -40.03 0.90 25.95
C GLU A 127 -41.07 0.71 27.05
N LYS A 128 -42.17 0.01 26.71
CA LYS A 128 -43.20 -0.37 27.67
C LYS A 128 -42.44 -0.93 28.87
N PRO A 129 -42.59 -0.38 30.10
CA PRO A 129 -41.78 -0.80 31.22
C PRO A 129 -41.88 -2.31 31.31
N SER A 130 -40.72 -2.98 31.30
CA SER A 130 -40.67 -4.43 31.35
C SER A 130 -41.51 -4.88 32.52
N GLN A 131 -42.37 -5.87 32.29
CA GLN A 131 -43.27 -6.50 33.27
C GLN A 131 -42.55 -7.19 34.47
N PHE A 132 -41.29 -6.85 34.72
CA PHE A 132 -40.40 -7.38 35.74
C PHE A 132 -39.72 -6.30 36.59
N GLU A 133 -40.20 -5.04 36.57
CA GLU A 133 -39.96 -4.09 37.67
C GLU A 133 -41.13 -4.10 38.67
#